data_AF-A0A1E1L4Q8-F1
#
_entry.id   AF-A0A1E1L4Q8-F1
#
_cell.length_a   1.000
_cell.length_b   1.000
_cell.length_c   1.000
_cell.angle_alpha   90.00
_cell.angle_beta   90.00
_cell.angle_gamma   90.00
#
_symmetry.space_group_name_H-M   'P 1'
#
loop_
_entity.id
_entity.type
_entity.pdbx_description
1 polymer ?
#
loop_
_entity_poly.entity_id
_entity_poly.type
_entity_poly.pdbx_seq_one_letter_code
_entity_poly.pdbx_strand_id
1 'polypeptide(L)'
;MSEQDLIIVQHSIAMTLADVCRKSAKNRIRLLAQDPDYTLQSQKILEEYGFEIVGKFGAGGFSEINEESIVFSPFVSAPVKQILADIARPALVISDGFGAFNDSEKPWADADSPRTQQMWQEYQSYDFPVSPDDAQLNDSNLHKLILQFRIATEVASCQ
;
A
#
# COMPACT_ATOMS: atom_id res chain seq x y z
N MET A 1 1.74 -3.13 21.45
CA MET A 1 2.82 -2.76 20.52
C MET A 1 2.90 -1.24 20.48
N SER A 2 4.08 -0.63 20.53
CA SER A 2 4.18 0.84 20.45
C SER A 2 3.93 1.32 19.03
N GLU A 3 3.52 2.58 18.84
CA GLU A 3 3.33 3.19 17.51
C GLU A 3 4.59 3.08 16.64
N GLN A 4 5.77 3.14 17.26
CA GLN A 4 7.06 3.01 16.58
C GLN A 4 7.29 1.59 16.03
N ASP A 5 6.85 0.56 16.76
CA ASP A 5 6.99 -0.83 16.32
C ASP A 5 6.12 -1.10 15.07
N LEU A 6 4.93 -0.48 14.97
CA LEU A 6 4.06 -0.60 13.81
C LEU A 6 4.73 -0.01 12.55
N ILE A 7 5.35 1.15 12.68
CA ILE A 7 6.07 1.82 11.58
C ILE A 7 7.23 0.93 11.10
N ILE A 8 7.99 0.32 12.02
CA ILE A 8 9.09 -0.60 11.65
C ILE A 8 8.57 -1.81 10.88
N VAL A 9 7.45 -2.39 11.34
CA VAL A 9 6.82 -3.53 10.66
C VAL A 9 6.38 -3.17 9.24
N GLN A 10 5.75 -2.01 9.05
CA GLN A 10 5.32 -1.53 7.74
C GLN A 10 6.47 -1.43 6.73
N HIS A 11 7.59 -0.81 7.13
CA HIS A 11 8.77 -0.70 6.26
C HIS A 11 9.44 -2.06 6.02
N SER A 12 9.43 -2.94 7.01
CA SER A 12 9.95 -4.31 6.88
C SER A 12 9.13 -5.14 5.88
N ILE A 13 7.80 -4.96 5.84
CA ILE A 13 6.92 -5.55 4.84
C ILE A 13 7.28 -5.03 3.44
N ALA A 14 7.42 -3.71 3.28
CA ALA A 14 7.79 -3.10 1.99
C ALA A 14 9.14 -3.60 1.47
N MET A 15 10.16 -3.73 2.34
CA MET A 15 11.44 -4.31 1.97
C MET A 15 11.32 -5.78 1.56
N THR A 16 10.52 -6.56 2.29
CA THR A 16 10.28 -7.98 1.97
C THR A 16 9.62 -8.13 0.59
N LEU A 17 8.60 -7.32 0.30
CA LEU A 17 7.96 -7.28 -1.01
C LEU A 17 8.97 -6.94 -2.12
N ALA A 18 9.78 -5.90 -1.93
CA ALA A 18 10.80 -5.52 -2.90
C ALA A 18 11.83 -6.64 -3.15
N ASP A 19 12.26 -7.35 -2.11
CA ASP A 19 13.20 -8.46 -2.25
C ASP A 19 12.60 -9.67 -2.97
N VAL A 20 11.32 -9.98 -2.72
CA VAL A 20 10.59 -11.01 -3.49
C VAL A 20 10.47 -10.59 -4.95
N CYS A 21 10.10 -9.33 -5.22
CA CYS A 21 10.00 -8.80 -6.57
C CYS A 21 11.36 -8.82 -7.30
N ARG A 22 12.46 -8.45 -6.64
CA ARG A 22 13.82 -8.48 -7.23
C ARG A 22 14.29 -9.89 -7.58
N LYS A 23 13.87 -10.90 -6.80
CA LYS A 23 14.19 -12.30 -7.09
C LYS A 23 13.41 -12.81 -8.30
N SER A 24 12.16 -12.36 -8.48
CA SER A 24 11.27 -12.78 -9.56
C SER A 24 11.49 -12.00 -10.86
N ALA A 25 11.70 -10.68 -10.76
CA ALA A 25 11.90 -9.78 -11.88
C ALA A 25 13.40 -9.43 -11.97
N LYS A 26 14.03 -9.69 -13.12
CA LYS A 26 15.43 -9.30 -13.38
C LYS A 26 15.63 -7.76 -13.52
N ASN A 27 14.70 -6.97 -13.00
CA ASN A 27 14.64 -5.52 -13.13
C ASN A 27 14.94 -4.83 -11.79
N ARG A 28 15.32 -3.55 -11.87
CA ARG A 28 15.51 -2.71 -10.68
C ARG A 28 14.15 -2.33 -10.09
N ILE A 29 13.93 -2.68 -8.83
CA ILE A 29 12.76 -2.25 -8.05
C ILE A 29 13.16 -1.01 -7.23
N ARG A 30 12.48 0.11 -7.49
CA ARG A 30 12.57 1.33 -6.68
C ARG A 30 11.71 1.17 -5.43
N LEU A 31 12.24 1.56 -4.29
CA LEU A 31 11.51 1.63 -3.02
C LEU A 31 11.22 3.10 -2.76
N LEU A 32 9.94 3.48 -2.73
CA LEU A 32 9.53 4.87 -2.47
C LEU A 32 8.77 4.90 -1.13
N ALA A 33 9.01 5.93 -0.32
CA ALA A 33 8.28 6.15 0.92
C ALA A 33 7.83 7.60 1.03
N GLN A 34 6.62 7.80 1.54
CA GLN A 34 6.06 9.11 1.83
C GLN A 34 5.23 9.04 3.10
N ASP A 35 5.58 9.88 4.05
CA ASP A 35 4.80 10.14 5.25
C ASP A 35 5.09 11.60 5.68
N PRO A 36 4.05 12.44 5.86
CA PRO A 36 4.24 13.83 6.31
C PRO A 36 4.89 13.93 7.69
N ASP A 37 4.78 12.90 8.53
CA ASP A 37 5.27 12.89 9.91
C ASP A 37 6.69 12.32 10.05
N TYR A 38 7.35 11.96 8.94
CA TYR A 38 8.74 11.51 9.00
C TYR A 38 9.69 12.60 9.50
N THR A 39 10.36 12.30 10.60
CA THR A 39 11.50 13.10 11.09
C THR A 39 12.71 12.96 10.15
N LEU A 40 13.64 13.92 10.22
CA LEU A 40 14.93 13.82 9.51
C LEU A 40 15.71 12.55 9.86
N GLN A 41 15.56 12.03 11.08
CA GLN A 41 16.21 10.79 11.49
C GLN A 41 15.56 9.59 10.79
N SER A 42 14.23 9.52 10.78
CA SER A 42 13.49 8.46 10.08
C SER A 42 13.81 8.45 8.59
N GLN A 43 13.85 9.62 7.94
CA GLN A 43 14.22 9.73 6.53
C GLN A 43 15.61 9.17 6.25
N LYS A 44 16.63 9.54 7.05
CA LYS A 44 17.99 9.03 6.88
C LYS A 44 18.07 7.52 7.02
N ILE A 45 17.39 6.95 8.01
CA ILE A 45 17.37 5.49 8.21
C ILE A 45 16.75 4.82 6.98
N LEU A 46 15.61 5.31 6.48
CA LEU A 46 14.96 4.74 5.30
C LEU A 46 15.83 4.86 4.04
N GLU A 47 16.51 5.99 3.86
CA GLU A 47 17.46 6.21 2.76
C GLU A 47 18.63 5.22 2.83
N GLU A 48 19.14 4.87 4.02
CA GLU A 48 20.17 3.84 4.21
C GLU A 48 19.71 2.44 3.78
N TYR A 49 18.42 2.14 3.89
CA TYR A 49 17.80 0.91 3.39
C TYR A 49 17.33 0.99 1.93
N GLY A 50 17.66 2.08 1.22
CA GLY A 50 17.42 2.24 -0.21
C GLY A 50 16.03 2.77 -0.57
N PHE A 51 15.30 3.37 0.38
CA PHE A 51 14.10 4.12 0.06
C PHE A 51 14.44 5.51 -0.50
N GLU A 52 13.71 5.94 -1.53
CA GLU A 52 13.64 7.34 -1.95
C GLU A 52 12.47 8.01 -1.22
N ILE A 53 12.75 9.04 -0.41
CA ILE A 53 11.70 9.81 0.26
C ILE A 53 11.09 10.81 -0.71
N VAL A 54 9.83 10.60 -1.08
CA VAL A 54 9.06 11.44 -2.02
C VAL A 54 8.02 12.29 -1.29
N GLY A 55 7.48 13.30 -1.97
CA GLY A 55 6.40 14.13 -1.39
C GLY A 55 6.82 15.11 -0.29
N LYS A 56 8.12 15.47 -0.17
CA LYS A 56 8.61 16.45 0.82
C LYS A 56 7.85 17.80 0.83
N PHE A 57 7.16 18.14 -0.27
CA PHE A 57 6.38 19.37 -0.43
C PHE A 57 4.90 19.10 -0.76
N GLY A 58 4.37 17.91 -0.46
CA GLY A 58 2.97 17.57 -0.68
C GLY A 58 2.78 16.16 -1.22
N ALA A 59 1.87 15.99 -2.17
CA ALA A 59 1.39 14.68 -2.61
C ALA A 59 2.24 14.04 -3.74
N GLY A 60 3.53 14.35 -3.79
CA GLY A 60 4.41 14.02 -4.91
C GLY A 60 4.61 12.51 -5.15
N GLY A 61 4.45 11.66 -4.14
CA GLY A 61 4.54 10.21 -4.31
C GLY A 61 3.48 9.65 -5.26
N PHE A 62 2.31 10.30 -5.37
CA PHE A 62 1.27 9.84 -6.29
C PHE A 62 1.67 9.98 -7.76
N SER A 63 2.56 10.92 -8.13
CA SER A 63 3.01 11.03 -9.53
C SER A 63 3.96 9.92 -9.95
N GLU A 64 4.51 9.16 -9.00
CA GLU A 64 5.41 8.04 -9.27
C GLU A 64 4.63 6.72 -9.49
N ILE A 65 3.33 6.71 -9.21
CA ILE A 65 2.51 5.50 -9.29
C ILE A 65 2.04 5.27 -10.73
N ASN A 66 2.21 4.04 -11.19
CA ASN A 66 1.75 3.56 -12.50
C ASN A 66 1.14 2.15 -12.41
N GLU A 67 0.79 1.58 -13.56
CA GLU A 67 0.16 0.27 -13.71
C GLU A 67 1.03 -0.90 -13.25
N GLU A 68 2.35 -0.74 -13.19
CA GLU A 68 3.32 -1.76 -12.76
C GLU A 68 3.70 -1.63 -11.28
N SER A 69 3.17 -0.62 -10.60
CA SER A 69 3.49 -0.32 -9.22
C SER A 69 2.85 -1.29 -8.23
N ILE A 70 3.50 -1.46 -7.08
CA ILE A 70 2.92 -2.04 -5.87
C ILE A 70 2.71 -0.90 -4.88
N VAL A 71 1.48 -0.68 -4.45
CA VAL A 71 1.14 0.35 -3.46
C VAL A 71 0.83 -0.32 -2.13
N PHE A 72 1.60 0.03 -1.10
CA PHE A 72 1.36 -0.38 0.28
C PHE A 72 0.96 0.86 1.09
N SER A 73 -0.31 0.95 1.48
CA SER A 73 -0.88 2.11 2.17
C SER A 73 -1.80 1.69 3.32
N PRO A 74 -1.25 1.08 4.39
CA PRO A 74 -2.05 0.61 5.52
C PRO A 74 -2.52 1.76 6.42
N PHE A 75 -3.81 1.78 6.78
CA PHE A 75 -4.36 2.67 7.83
C PHE A 75 -4.14 4.16 7.58
N VAL A 76 -4.15 4.57 6.31
CA VAL A 76 -3.89 5.94 5.91
C VAL A 76 -5.08 6.86 6.19
N SER A 77 -4.79 8.08 6.66
CA SER A 77 -5.79 9.15 6.78
C SER A 77 -5.94 9.97 5.49
N ALA A 78 -5.38 9.51 4.38
CA ALA A 78 -5.49 10.12 3.06
C ALA A 78 -6.36 9.26 2.14
N PRO A 79 -7.07 9.84 1.15
CA PRO A 79 -7.96 9.11 0.24
C PRO A 79 -7.20 8.33 -0.86
N VAL A 80 -6.27 7.46 -0.48
CA VAL A 80 -5.35 6.77 -1.41
C VAL A 80 -6.11 5.92 -2.42
N LYS A 81 -7.02 5.04 -1.99
CA LYS A 81 -7.84 4.20 -2.90
C LYS A 81 -8.59 5.04 -3.93
N GLN A 82 -9.12 6.19 -3.51
CA GLN A 82 -9.83 7.09 -4.42
C GLN A 82 -8.90 7.76 -5.44
N ILE A 83 -7.69 8.16 -5.03
CA ILE A 83 -6.66 8.68 -5.92
C ILE A 83 -6.25 7.60 -6.93
N LEU A 84 -5.98 6.38 -6.46
CA LEU A 84 -5.57 5.26 -7.33
C LEU A 84 -6.62 4.94 -8.41
N ALA A 85 -7.91 5.06 -8.08
CA ALA A 85 -9.02 4.87 -9.01
C ALA A 85 -9.01 5.88 -10.17
N ASP A 86 -8.47 7.07 -9.94
CA ASP A 86 -8.40 8.15 -10.92
C ASP A 86 -7.09 8.15 -11.72
N ILE A 87 -5.95 7.76 -11.11
CA ILE A 87 -4.63 8.02 -11.71
C ILE A 87 -3.97 6.83 -12.42
N ALA A 88 -3.91 5.64 -11.82
CA ALA A 88 -2.91 4.64 -12.23
C ALA A 88 -3.34 3.18 -12.14
N ARG A 89 -4.26 2.81 -11.25
CA ARG A 89 -4.73 1.42 -11.06
C ARG A 89 -3.56 0.41 -10.99
N PRO A 90 -2.77 0.40 -9.91
CA PRO A 90 -1.52 -0.37 -9.77
C PRO A 90 -1.71 -1.89 -9.90
N ALA A 91 -0.63 -2.63 -10.18
CA ALA A 91 -0.66 -4.10 -10.28
C ALA A 91 -1.08 -4.78 -8.96
N LEU A 92 -0.67 -4.21 -7.82
CA LEU A 92 -1.03 -4.67 -6.49
C LEU A 92 -1.29 -3.47 -5.58
N VAL A 93 -2.42 -3.48 -4.90
CA VAL A 93 -2.73 -2.55 -3.81
C VAL A 93 -2.86 -3.35 -2.53
N ILE A 94 -2.16 -2.92 -1.48
CA ILE A 94 -2.25 -3.48 -0.14
C ILE A 94 -2.68 -2.36 0.80
N SER A 95 -3.90 -2.45 1.30
CA SER A 95 -4.54 -1.44 2.14
C SER A 95 -5.44 -2.10 3.17
N ASP A 96 -5.96 -1.31 4.10
CA ASP A 96 -7.04 -1.75 4.98
C ASP A 96 -8.35 -1.97 4.20
N GLY A 97 -9.18 -2.84 4.76
CA GLY A 97 -10.43 -3.29 4.12
C GLY A 97 -11.48 -2.19 3.88
N PHE A 98 -12.65 -2.61 3.42
CA PHE A 98 -13.71 -1.73 2.87
C PHE A 98 -14.52 -0.94 3.92
N GLY A 99 -13.91 -0.59 5.06
CA GLY A 99 -14.57 0.15 6.14
C GLY A 99 -14.85 1.60 5.76
N ALA A 100 -16.12 1.99 5.70
CA ALA A 100 -16.48 3.38 5.43
C ALA A 100 -16.32 4.29 6.66
N PHE A 101 -16.33 3.75 7.89
CA PHE A 101 -16.37 4.53 9.13
C PHE A 101 -15.39 3.99 10.19
N ASN A 102 -14.80 4.89 10.98
CA ASN A 102 -13.94 4.56 12.12
C ASN A 102 -14.78 4.21 13.37
N ASP A 103 -14.12 3.81 14.46
CA ASP A 103 -14.78 3.46 15.73
C ASP A 103 -15.60 4.61 16.34
N SER A 104 -15.45 5.84 15.81
CA SER A 104 -16.24 7.02 16.16
C SER A 104 -17.37 7.33 15.16
N GLU A 105 -17.72 6.39 14.29
CA GLU A 105 -18.69 6.54 13.19
C GLU A 105 -18.37 7.69 12.21
N LYS A 106 -17.12 8.12 12.12
CA LYS A 106 -16.69 9.13 11.15
C LYS A 106 -16.15 8.46 9.89
N PRO A 107 -16.41 9.01 8.69
CA PRO A 107 -15.84 8.45 7.48
C PRO A 107 -14.32 8.35 7.56
N TRP A 108 -13.75 7.19 7.25
CA TRP A 108 -12.31 7.14 6.97
C TRP A 108 -12.05 7.97 5.72
N ALA A 109 -10.94 8.70 5.70
CA ALA A 109 -10.57 9.49 4.51
C ALA A 109 -10.41 8.59 3.28
N ASP A 110 -10.06 7.32 3.48
CA ASP A 110 -9.96 6.32 2.44
C ASP A 110 -11.18 5.38 2.35
N ALA A 111 -12.38 5.87 2.64
CA ALA A 111 -13.59 5.08 2.45
C ALA A 111 -13.84 4.75 0.97
N ASP A 112 -14.44 3.59 0.75
CA ASP A 112 -14.89 3.19 -0.57
C ASP A 112 -15.97 4.15 -1.11
N SER A 113 -15.88 4.43 -2.40
CA SER A 113 -16.79 5.28 -3.17
C SER A 113 -17.22 4.55 -4.44
N PRO A 114 -18.26 5.01 -5.17
CA PRO A 114 -18.70 4.35 -6.40
C PRO A 114 -17.56 4.09 -7.40
N ARG A 115 -16.58 5.01 -7.50
CA ARG A 115 -15.41 4.87 -8.36
C ARG A 115 -14.40 3.82 -7.87
N THR A 116 -14.18 3.71 -6.55
CA THR A 116 -13.26 2.67 -6.03
C THR A 116 -13.92 1.31 -6.14
N GLN A 117 -15.22 1.20 -5.87
CA GLN A 117 -15.99 -0.02 -6.08
C GLN A 117 -15.95 -0.49 -7.53
N GLN A 118 -16.01 0.45 -8.49
CA GLN A 118 -15.83 0.16 -9.91
C GLN A 118 -14.40 -0.31 -10.21
N MET A 119 -13.38 0.39 -9.68
CA MET A 119 -11.98 -0.04 -9.82
C MET A 119 -11.78 -1.45 -9.28
N TRP A 120 -12.34 -1.79 -8.12
CA TRP A 120 -12.18 -3.11 -7.49
C TRP A 120 -12.77 -4.28 -8.30
N GLN A 121 -13.64 -4.03 -9.28
CA GLN A 121 -14.08 -5.09 -10.20
C GLN A 121 -12.94 -5.61 -11.10
N GLU A 122 -11.87 -4.84 -11.25
CA GLU A 122 -10.67 -5.23 -12.02
C GLU A 122 -9.64 -5.96 -11.15
N TYR A 123 -9.94 -6.20 -9.86
CA TYR A 123 -9.01 -6.77 -8.90
C TYR A 123 -9.56 -8.06 -8.28
N GLN A 124 -8.64 -8.95 -7.93
CA GLN A 124 -8.90 -10.09 -7.08
C GLN A 124 -8.36 -9.82 -5.67
N SER A 125 -9.22 -10.01 -4.68
CA SER A 125 -8.91 -9.73 -3.28
C SER A 125 -8.52 -10.99 -2.51
N TYR A 126 -7.52 -10.87 -1.65
CA TYR A 126 -7.06 -11.90 -0.74
C TYR A 126 -6.74 -11.29 0.63
N ASP A 127 -6.98 -12.03 1.71
CA ASP A 127 -6.56 -11.61 3.05
C ASP A 127 -5.03 -11.57 3.14
N PHE A 128 -4.50 -10.60 3.89
CA PHE A 128 -3.06 -10.56 4.15
C PHE A 128 -2.62 -11.78 4.94
N PRO A 129 -1.57 -12.50 4.49
CA PRO A 129 -1.14 -13.73 5.14
C PRO A 129 -0.44 -13.40 6.46
N VAL A 130 -1.20 -13.45 7.56
CA VAL A 130 -0.70 -13.32 8.92
C VAL A 130 -0.59 -14.71 9.53
N SER A 131 0.53 -15.01 10.19
CA SER A 131 0.68 -16.30 10.87
C SER A 131 -0.34 -16.43 12.01
N PRO A 132 -0.80 -17.63 12.38
CA PRO A 132 -1.74 -17.81 13.48
C PRO A 132 -1.21 -17.27 14.83
N ASP A 133 0.11 -17.27 15.01
CA ASP A 133 0.76 -16.76 16.21
C ASP A 133 0.76 -15.23 16.22
N ASP A 134 0.97 -14.59 15.07
CA ASP A 134 0.92 -13.13 14.92
C ASP A 134 -0.52 -12.58 14.88
N ALA A 135 -1.50 -13.40 14.49
CA ALA A 135 -2.92 -13.03 14.52
C ALA A 135 -3.45 -12.89 15.96
N GLN A 136 -2.86 -13.62 16.91
CA GLN A 136 -3.17 -13.53 18.34
C GLN A 136 -2.55 -12.28 19.00
N LEU A 137 -1.55 -11.67 18.36
CA LEU A 137 -1.03 -10.35 18.71
C LEU A 137 -1.99 -9.29 18.15
N ASN A 138 -3.16 -9.16 18.81
CA ASN A 138 -4.26 -8.25 18.45
C ASN A 138 -3.85 -6.79 18.17
N ASP A 139 -2.66 -6.37 18.59
CA ASP A 139 -2.15 -5.01 18.43
C ASP A 139 -1.68 -4.67 17.01
N SER A 140 -1.39 -5.64 16.14
CA SER A 140 -0.74 -5.34 14.85
C SER A 140 -1.69 -4.84 13.76
N ASN A 141 -2.99 -5.10 13.90
CA ASN A 141 -4.02 -4.87 12.87
C ASN A 141 -3.70 -5.45 11.47
N LEU A 142 -2.61 -6.19 11.27
CA LEU A 142 -2.19 -6.70 9.96
C LEU A 142 -3.24 -7.62 9.32
N HIS A 143 -4.04 -8.32 10.15
CA HIS A 143 -5.16 -9.15 9.70
C HIS A 143 -6.28 -8.35 9.01
N LYS A 144 -6.29 -7.02 9.13
CA LYS A 144 -7.24 -6.12 8.46
C LYS A 144 -6.77 -5.70 7.06
N LEU A 145 -5.53 -6.04 6.69
CA LEU A 145 -4.99 -5.72 5.38
C LEU A 145 -5.51 -6.69 4.33
N ILE A 146 -5.76 -6.18 3.13
CA ILE A 146 -6.22 -6.93 1.98
C ILE A 146 -5.22 -6.72 0.85
N LEU A 147 -4.84 -7.81 0.18
CA LEU A 147 -4.10 -7.77 -1.09
C LEU A 147 -5.10 -7.74 -2.24
N GLN A 148 -5.03 -6.70 -3.05
CA GLN A 148 -5.83 -6.54 -4.26
C GLN A 148 -4.90 -6.66 -5.47
N PHE A 149 -4.94 -7.81 -6.15
CA PHE A 149 -4.18 -8.05 -7.37
C PHE A 149 -5.00 -7.66 -8.59
N ARG A 150 -4.47 -6.80 -9.44
CA ARG A 150 -5.16 -6.45 -10.70
C ARG A 150 -5.21 -7.68 -11.60
N ILE A 151 -6.41 -8.03 -12.05
CA ILE A 151 -6.62 -9.14 -12.97
C ILE A 151 -5.99 -8.75 -14.31
N ALA A 152 -5.04 -9.54 -14.80
CA ALA A 152 -4.47 -9.32 -16.12
C ALA A 152 -5.56 -9.55 -17.17
N THR A 153 -6.01 -8.49 -17.82
CA THR A 153 -6.79 -8.61 -19.05
C THR A 153 -5.84 -9.05 -20.15
N GLU A 154 -6.03 -10.25 -20.69
CA GLU A 154 -5.41 -10.61 -21.96
C GLU A 154 -5.83 -9.55 -22.98
N VAL A 155 -4.86 -8.80 -23.49
CA VAL A 155 -5.09 -7.99 -24.69
C VAL A 155 -5.38 -8.99 -25.78
N ALA A 156 -6.64 -9.06 -26.23
CA ALA A 156 -6.97 -9.79 -27.44
C ALA A 156 -6.04 -9.26 -28.53
N SER A 157 -5.06 -10.07 -28.91
CA SER A 157 -4.18 -9.76 -30.03
C SER A 157 -5.09 -9.70 -31.26
N CYS A 158 -5.42 -8.50 -31.73
CA CYS A 158 -5.95 -8.31 -33.06
C CYS A 158 -4.87 -8.81 -34.04
N GLN A 159 -5.07 -10.02 -34.55
CA GLN A 159 -4.38 -10.53 -35.73
C GLN A 159 -4.87 -9.82 -36.97
#